data_AF-A0A920GIQ9-F1
#
_entry.id   AF-A0A920GIQ9-F1
#
_cell.length_a   1.000
_cell.length_b   1.000
_cell.length_c   1.000
_cell.angle_alpha   90.00
_cell.angle_beta   90.00
_cell.angle_gamma   90.00
#
_symmetry.space_group_name_H-M   'P 1'
#
loop_
_entity.id
_entity.type
_entity.pdbx_description
1 polymer ?
#
loop_
_entity_poly.entity_id
_entity_poly.type
_entity_poly.pdbx_seq_one_letter_code
_entity_poly.pdbx_strand_id
1 'polypeptide(L)'
;MSYPTANIELQNKHKIIPKQGVYLIQSDHDNQVVYGMMNIGTKPTFYTTNPSIEVHFFDWNSDLYDQTLQVKLLKWIREEQKFDSVEELQAQIHADERYCRSYIPN
;
A
#
# COMPACT_ATOMS: atom_id res chain seq x y z
N MET A 1 -0.77 4.70 -17.51
CA MET A 1 -1.36 3.46 -16.94
C MET A 1 -1.75 3.77 -15.51
N SER A 2 -2.96 3.37 -15.09
CA SER A 2 -3.43 3.55 -13.72
C SER A 2 -2.79 2.49 -12.85
N TYR A 3 -2.22 2.88 -11.70
CA TYR A 3 -1.90 1.96 -10.61
C TYR A 3 -3.12 1.93 -9.70
N PRO A 4 -4.06 0.98 -9.87
CA PRO A 4 -5.27 0.96 -9.07
C PRO A 4 -4.90 0.76 -7.60
N THR A 5 -5.21 1.75 -6.77
CA THR A 5 -4.98 1.70 -5.32
C THR A 5 -6.31 1.74 -4.59
N ALA A 6 -6.47 0.87 -3.58
CA ALA A 6 -7.56 0.98 -2.62
C ALA A 6 -7.14 1.88 -1.45
N ASN A 7 -7.97 2.86 -1.11
CA ASN A 7 -7.81 3.61 0.14
C ASN A 7 -8.43 2.78 1.27
N ILE A 8 -7.68 2.54 2.34
CA ILE A 8 -8.13 1.74 3.47
C ILE A 8 -8.58 2.66 4.60
N GLU A 9 -9.86 2.60 4.95
CA GLU A 9 -10.37 3.22 6.17
C GLU A 9 -10.19 2.28 7.36
N LEU A 10 -9.56 2.79 8.42
CA LEU A 10 -9.39 2.03 9.66
C LEU A 10 -10.72 1.98 10.43
N GLN A 11 -11.28 0.80 10.58
CA GLN A 11 -12.49 0.58 11.38
C GLN A 11 -12.30 0.96 12.86
N ASN A 12 -11.07 0.83 13.39
CA ASN A 12 -10.73 1.21 14.76
C ASN A 12 -9.72 2.36 14.77
N LYS A 13 -10.15 3.53 15.27
CA LYS A 13 -9.34 4.76 15.37
C LYS A 13 -8.18 4.67 16.37
N HIS A 14 -8.19 3.69 17.27
CA HIS A 14 -7.14 3.44 18.26
C HIS A 14 -6.12 2.39 17.79
N LYS A 15 -6.23 1.88 16.56
CA LYS A 15 -5.27 0.92 16.03
C LYS A 15 -3.88 1.56 15.98
N ILE A 16 -2.87 0.85 16.48
CA ILE A 16 -1.48 1.29 16.36
C ILE A 16 -1.08 1.16 14.90
N ILE A 17 -0.60 2.26 14.33
CA ILE A 17 -0.20 2.34 12.93
C ILE A 17 1.33 2.32 12.89
N PRO A 18 1.92 1.45 12.06
CA PRO A 18 3.37 1.38 11.88
C PRO A 18 3.98 2.69 11.38
N LYS A 19 5.32 2.72 11.33
CA LYS A 19 6.08 3.85 10.76
C LYS A 19 5.52 4.21 9.36
N GLN A 20 5.56 5.49 9.02
CA GLN A 20 5.23 5.95 7.68
C GLN A 20 6.19 5.38 6.62
N GLY A 21 5.68 5.19 5.42
CA GLY A 21 6.43 4.70 4.27
C GLY A 21 5.75 3.58 3.50
N VAL A 22 6.52 2.95 2.63
CA VAL A 22 6.08 1.88 1.75
C VAL A 22 6.41 0.52 2.39
N TYR A 23 5.46 -0.41 2.30
CA TYR A 23 5.57 -1.76 2.82
C TYR A 23 5.24 -2.79 1.75
N LEU A 24 5.96 -3.91 1.74
CA LEU A 24 5.46 -5.16 1.18
C LEU A 24 4.40 -5.70 2.13
N ILE A 25 3.25 -6.04 1.56
CA ILE A 25 2.13 -6.62 2.28
C ILE A 25 1.70 -7.95 1.65
N GLN A 26 0.93 -8.70 2.43
CA GLN A 26 0.20 -9.87 2.00
C GLN A 26 -1.25 -9.75 2.46
N SER A 27 -2.18 -10.25 1.66
CA SER A 27 -3.56 -10.52 2.04
C SER A 27 -3.91 -11.95 1.66
N ASP A 28 -4.87 -12.53 2.36
CA ASP A 28 -5.47 -13.81 1.99
C ASP A 28 -6.85 -13.51 1.39
N HIS A 29 -7.11 -13.94 0.15
CA HIS A 29 -8.38 -13.75 -0.55
C HIS A 29 -8.81 -15.08 -1.20
N ASP A 30 -10.00 -15.58 -0.88
CA ASP A 30 -10.50 -16.88 -1.40
C ASP A 30 -9.50 -18.04 -1.31
N ASN A 31 -8.81 -18.17 -0.16
CA ASN A 31 -7.72 -19.12 0.08
C ASN A 31 -6.49 -18.97 -0.84
N GLN A 32 -6.36 -17.84 -1.53
CA GLN A 32 -5.18 -17.48 -2.30
C GLN A 32 -4.41 -16.38 -1.58
N VAL A 33 -3.09 -16.54 -1.56
CA VAL A 33 -2.18 -15.52 -1.03
C VAL A 33 -1.96 -14.48 -2.12
N VAL A 34 -2.31 -13.23 -1.83
CA VAL A 34 -2.10 -12.09 -2.71
C VAL A 34 -1.08 -11.16 -2.07
N TYR A 35 -0.09 -10.74 -2.84
CA TYR A 35 0.94 -9.81 -2.39
C TYR A 35 0.70 -8.43 -2.95
N GLY A 36 1.24 -7.41 -2.31
CA GLY A 36 1.11 -6.04 -2.78
C GLY A 36 2.03 -5.07 -2.07
N MET A 37 1.87 -3.80 -2.41
CA MET A 37 2.47 -2.68 -1.71
C MET A 37 1.42 -1.91 -0.93
N MET A 38 1.83 -1.36 0.20
CA MET A 38 1.03 -0.44 0.98
C MET A 38 1.84 0.81 1.28
N ASN A 39 1.28 1.98 1.00
CA ASN A 39 1.81 3.25 1.46
C ASN A 39 1.04 3.67 2.72
N ILE A 40 1.76 3.99 3.79
CA ILE A 40 1.23 4.68 4.98
C ILE A 40 1.81 6.09 4.98
N GLY A 41 0.95 7.07 4.74
CA GLY A 41 1.33 8.48 4.70
C GLY A 41 0.46 9.37 5.57
N THR A 42 0.61 10.68 5.40
CA THR A 42 -0.27 11.68 6.04
C THR A 42 -0.89 12.58 4.99
N LYS A 43 -2.22 12.70 5.01
CA LYS A 43 -2.93 13.78 4.32
C LYS A 43 -3.04 14.95 5.30
N PRO A 44 -2.22 16.00 5.18
CA PRO A 44 -2.39 17.20 6.00
C PRO A 44 -3.71 17.86 5.60
N THR A 45 -4.77 17.58 6.35
CA THR A 45 -6.03 18.31 6.24
C THR A 45 -6.08 19.36 7.34
N PHE A 46 -6.72 20.50 7.07
CA PHE A 46 -6.83 21.64 7.99
C PHE A 46 -7.39 21.30 9.38
N TYR A 47 -7.96 20.10 9.56
CA TYR A 47 -8.67 19.71 10.77
C TYR A 47 -8.19 18.39 11.41
N THR A 48 -7.41 17.54 10.71
CA THR A 48 -6.92 16.25 11.27
C THR A 48 -5.61 15.77 10.64
N THR A 49 -4.81 15.05 11.42
CA THR A 49 -3.61 14.32 11.00
C THR A 49 -3.91 12.82 10.86
N ASN A 50 -5.01 12.46 10.21
CA ASN A 50 -5.31 11.05 9.99
C ASN A 50 -4.34 10.49 8.93
N PRO A 51 -3.74 9.31 9.18
CA PRO A 51 -2.89 8.68 8.19
C PRO A 51 -3.72 8.22 6.99
N SER A 52 -3.13 8.39 5.81
CA SER A 52 -3.66 7.80 4.57
C SER A 52 -3.02 6.43 4.41
N ILE A 53 -3.82 5.41 4.15
CA ILE A 53 -3.34 4.06 3.87
C ILE A 53 -3.83 3.69 2.47
N GLU A 54 -2.88 3.47 1.57
CA GLU A 54 -3.15 3.14 0.17
C GLU A 54 -2.53 1.79 -0.14
N VAL A 55 -3.33 0.86 -0.67
CA VAL A 55 -2.92 -0.52 -0.97
C VAL A 55 -3.01 -0.76 -2.48
N HIS A 56 -1.97 -1.38 -3.03
CA HIS A 56 -1.91 -1.86 -4.39
C HIS A 56 -1.51 -3.35 -4.39
N PHE A 57 -2.44 -4.23 -4.76
CA PHE A 57 -2.13 -5.66 -4.91
C PHE A 57 -1.52 -5.94 -6.28
N PHE A 58 -0.51 -6.81 -6.30
CA PHE A 58 0.13 -7.29 -7.51
C PHE A 58 -0.76 -8.28 -8.24
N ASP A 59 -0.74 -8.21 -9.57
CA ASP A 59 -1.46 -9.14 -10.45
C ASP A 59 -2.97 -9.24 -10.16
N TRP A 60 -3.52 -8.22 -9.48
CA TRP A 60 -4.90 -8.15 -9.05
C TRP A 60 -5.69 -7.19 -9.94
N ASN A 61 -6.65 -7.74 -10.68
CA ASN A 61 -7.46 -7.00 -11.65
C ASN A 61 -8.92 -6.83 -11.23
N SER A 62 -9.25 -7.17 -9.98
CA SER A 62 -10.60 -7.06 -9.44
C SER A 62 -10.77 -5.81 -8.58
N ASP A 63 -12.00 -5.32 -8.51
CA ASP A 63 -12.34 -4.17 -7.69
C ASP A 63 -12.26 -4.53 -6.19
N LEU A 64 -11.73 -3.60 -5.39
CA LEU A 64 -11.55 -3.71 -3.94
C LEU A 64 -12.53 -2.80 -3.17
N TYR A 65 -13.39 -2.03 -3.86
CA TYR A 65 -14.37 -1.17 -3.21
C TYR A 65 -15.36 -1.96 -2.34
N ASP A 66 -15.70 -1.38 -1.19
CA ASP A 66 -16.63 -1.92 -0.18
C ASP A 66 -16.28 -3.29 0.40
N GLN A 67 -15.04 -3.76 0.22
CA GLN A 67 -14.56 -5.00 0.81
C GLN A 67 -13.82 -4.76 2.14
N THR A 68 -14.02 -5.67 3.09
CA THR A 68 -13.17 -5.70 4.30
C THR A 68 -11.90 -6.48 3.99
N LEU A 69 -10.77 -5.78 4.02
CA LEU A 69 -9.46 -6.35 3.72
C LEU A 69 -8.65 -6.57 5.00
N GLN A 70 -8.01 -7.73 5.10
CA GLN A 70 -7.01 -8.01 6.11
C GLN A 70 -5.63 -8.06 5.47
N VAL A 71 -4.83 -7.03 5.73
CA VAL A 71 -3.44 -6.97 5.26
C VAL A 71 -2.46 -7.30 6.39
N LYS A 72 -1.45 -8.12 6.05
CA LYS A 72 -0.28 -8.44 6.86
C LYS A 72 0.89 -7.61 6.32
N LEU A 73 1.58 -6.88 7.20
CA LEU A 73 2.80 -6.18 6.82
C LEU A 73 3.96 -7.15 6.91
N LEU A 74 4.64 -7.38 5.78
CA LEU A 74 5.76 -8.32 5.71
C LEU A 74 7.10 -7.60 5.86
N LYS A 75 7.28 -6.45 5.20
CA LYS A 75 8.56 -5.74 5.17
C LYS A 75 8.38 -4.24 4.92
N TRP A 76 9.11 -3.41 5.67
CA TRP A 76 9.27 -1.99 5.36
C TRP A 76 10.29 -1.81 4.23
N ILE A 77 9.91 -1.05 3.20
CA ILE A 77 10.67 -0.91 1.95
C ILE A 77 11.44 0.41 1.94
N ARG A 78 10.75 1.53 2.18
CA ARG A 78 11.34 2.86 2.20
C ARG A 78 10.43 3.88 2.88
N GLU A 79 10.97 5.06 3.14
CA GLU A 79 10.19 6.24 3.55
C GLU A 79 9.35 6.81 2.41
N GLU A 80 8.38 7.67 2.78
CA GLU A 80 7.65 8.47 1.79
C GLU A 80 8.61 9.44 1.08
N GLN A 81 8.36 9.65 -0.21
CA GLN A 81 9.17 10.52 -1.05
C GLN A 81 8.24 11.42 -1.84
N LYS A 82 8.64 12.68 -1.99
CA LYS A 82 8.01 13.59 -2.94
C LYS A 82 8.68 13.41 -4.29
N PHE A 83 7.90 13.51 -5.35
CA PHE A 83 8.37 13.43 -6.73
C PHE A 83 7.98 14.72 -7.44
N ASP A 84 8.87 15.21 -8.29
CA ASP A 84 8.67 16.45 -9.03
C ASP A 84 7.91 16.21 -10.34
N SER A 85 7.75 14.94 -10.74
CA SER A 85 7.01 14.52 -11.93
C SER A 85 6.26 13.21 -11.73
N VAL A 86 5.26 12.97 -12.60
CA VAL A 86 4.51 11.71 -12.63
C VAL A 86 5.40 10.56 -13.10
N GLU A 87 6.34 10.84 -14.00
CA GLU A 87 7.31 9.90 -14.53
C GLU A 87 8.25 9.38 -13.44
N GLU A 88 8.74 10.26 -12.57
CA GLU A 88 9.56 9.88 -11.41
C GLU A 88 8.78 9.02 -10.42
N LEU A 89 7.55 9.42 -10.09
CA LEU A 89 6.66 8.64 -9.23
C LEU A 89 6.44 7.23 -9.80
N GLN A 90 6.12 7.12 -11.09
CA GLN A 90 5.92 5.84 -11.75
C GLN A 90 7.20 4.99 -11.76
N ALA A 91 8.35 5.60 -12.04
CA ALA A 91 9.64 4.90 -12.02
C ALA A 91 9.92 4.31 -10.63
N GLN A 92 9.64 5.07 -9.57
CA GLN A 92 9.82 4.60 -8.20
C GLN A 92 8.83 3.48 -7.83
N ILE A 93 7.54 3.61 -8.19
CA ILE A 93 6.55 2.55 -7.95
C ILE A 93 6.99 1.22 -8.60
N HIS A 94 7.45 1.25 -9.85
CA HIS A 94 7.96 0.04 -10.50
C HIS A 94 9.21 -0.52 -9.80
N ALA A 95 10.09 0.34 -9.28
CA ALA A 95 11.28 -0.08 -8.55
C ALA A 95 10.91 -0.75 -7.22
N ASP A 96 9.96 -0.17 -6.49
CA ASP A 96 9.43 -0.70 -5.25
C ASP A 96 8.75 -2.05 -5.49
N GLU A 97 7.96 -2.20 -6.56
CA GLU A 97 7.31 -3.46 -6.92
C GLU A 97 8.35 -4.55 -7.22
N ARG A 98 9.35 -4.27 -8.07
CA ARG A 98 10.42 -5.22 -8.36
C ARG A 98 11.16 -5.66 -7.10
N TYR A 99 11.44 -4.72 -6.20
CA TYR A 99 12.08 -5.02 -4.93
C TYR A 99 11.18 -5.88 -4.03
N CYS A 100 9.90 -5.55 -3.90
CA CYS A 100 8.92 -6.34 -3.17
C CYS A 100 8.83 -7.79 -3.69
N ARG A 101 8.74 -7.96 -5.01
CA ARG A 101 8.68 -9.28 -5.66
C ARG A 101 9.91 -10.14 -5.39
N SER A 102 11.08 -9.53 -5.17
CA SER A 102 12.29 -10.30 -4.80
C SER A 102 12.23 -10.97 -3.42
N TYR A 103 11.26 -10.60 -2.58
CA TYR A 103 11.01 -11.20 -1.25
C TYR A 103 9.84 -12.18 -1.24
N ILE A 104 9.11 -12.33 -2.34
CA ILE A 104 7.97 -13.24 -2.42
C ILE A 104 8.50 -14.65 -2.69
N PRO A 105 8.09 -15.67 -1.91
CA PRO A 105 8.47 -17.05 -2.18
C PRO A 105 7.89 -17.54 -3.53
N ASN A 106 8.68 -18.33 -4.27
CA ASN A 106 8.28 -18.97 -5.52
C ASN A 106 7.13 -19.97 -5.33
#